data_AF-K2EJH9-F1
#
_entry.id   AF-K2EJH9-F1
#
_cell.length_a   1.000
_cell.length_b   1.000
_cell.length_c   1.000
_cell.angle_alpha   90.00
_cell.angle_beta   90.00
_cell.angle_gamma   90.00
#
_symmetry.space_group_name_H-M   'P 1'
#
loop_
_entity.id
_entity.type
_entity.pdbx_description
1 polymer ?
#
loop_
_entity_poly.entity_id
_entity_poly.type
_entity_poly.pdbx_seq_one_letter_code
_entity_poly.pdbx_strand_id
1 'polypeptide(L)'
;MGLSPKDLDFIEGKYLSAREIAQVYGVPPMLVGVPGDATFSNYKEARYHLWEDTILPYLEIIKGELNQWLTPFFGDDLNLTYDVESIPALAPKRDVLWEKIEKASFLTINEKRALIGYPPIPDGDRRN
;
A
#
# COMPACT_ATOMS: atom_id res chain seq x y z
N MET A 1 -5.36 1.37 -44.32
CA MET A 1 -5.50 -0.10 -44.39
C MET A 1 -5.97 -0.55 -43.02
N GLY A 2 -7.11 -1.24 -42.93
CA GLY A 2 -7.66 -1.75 -41.66
C GLY A 2 -6.99 -3.06 -41.27
N LEU A 3 -7.01 -3.39 -39.97
CA LEU A 3 -6.52 -4.67 -39.45
C LEU A 3 -7.38 -5.82 -39.98
N SER A 4 -6.75 -6.95 -40.31
CA SER A 4 -7.52 -8.15 -40.65
C SER A 4 -8.12 -8.78 -39.38
N PRO A 5 -9.22 -9.55 -39.48
CA PRO A 5 -9.80 -10.25 -38.33
C PRO A 5 -8.77 -11.10 -37.56
N LYS A 6 -7.85 -11.74 -38.28
CA LYS A 6 -6.77 -12.55 -37.69
C LYS A 6 -5.77 -11.71 -36.88
N ASP A 7 -5.47 -10.49 -37.33
CA ASP A 7 -4.58 -9.59 -36.60
C ASP A 7 -5.24 -9.09 -35.31
N LEU A 8 -6.57 -8.88 -35.33
CA LEU A 8 -7.34 -8.51 -34.15
C LEU A 8 -7.33 -9.64 -33.11
N ASP A 9 -7.64 -10.88 -33.51
CA ASP A 9 -7.60 -12.05 -32.62
C ASP A 9 -6.22 -12.24 -31.96
N PHE A 10 -5.15 -12.03 -32.73
CA PHE A 10 -3.77 -12.11 -32.21
C PHE A 10 -3.47 -11.01 -31.18
N ILE A 11 -3.90 -9.78 -31.45
CA ILE A 11 -3.74 -8.65 -30.52
C ILE A 11 -4.51 -8.89 -29.23
N GLU A 12 -5.76 -9.38 -29.31
CA GLU A 12 -6.56 -9.73 -28.14
C GLU A 12 -5.90 -10.83 -27.30
N GLY A 13 -5.38 -11.88 -27.96
CA GLY A 13 -4.62 -12.94 -27.29
C GLY A 13 -3.40 -12.40 -26.55
N LYS A 14 -2.66 -11.46 -27.15
CA LYS A 14 -1.50 -10.81 -26.51
C LYS A 14 -1.90 -10.02 -25.26
N TYR A 15 -3.03 -9.32 -25.30
CA TYR A 15 -3.54 -8.59 -24.12
C TYR A 15 -4.01 -9.53 -23.02
N LEU A 16 -4.65 -10.65 -23.37
CA LEU A 16 -5.03 -11.67 -22.40
C LEU A 16 -3.81 -12.21 -21.65
N SER A 17 -2.76 -12.63 -22.38
CA SER A 17 -1.52 -13.11 -21.76
C SER A 17 -0.85 -12.04 -20.89
N ALA A 18 -0.89 -10.77 -21.29
CA ALA A 18 -0.35 -9.69 -20.48
C ALA A 18 -1.13 -9.52 -19.15
N ARG A 19 -2.45 -9.72 -19.14
CA ARG A 19 -3.26 -9.72 -17.89
C ARG A 19 -2.91 -10.89 -16.99
N GLU A 20 -2.78 -12.09 -17.55
CA GLU A 20 -2.41 -13.29 -16.80
C GLU A 20 -1.05 -13.14 -16.13
N ILE A 21 -0.05 -12.62 -16.86
CA ILE A 21 1.28 -12.34 -16.31
C ILE A 21 1.18 -11.33 -15.17
N ALA A 22 0.46 -10.22 -15.38
CA ALA A 22 0.31 -9.19 -14.35
C ALA A 22 -0.34 -9.76 -13.06
N GLN A 23 -1.35 -10.63 -13.22
CA GLN A 23 -2.02 -11.31 -12.11
C GLN A 23 -1.08 -12.22 -11.31
N VAL A 24 -0.19 -12.97 -11.96
CA VAL A 24 0.80 -13.83 -11.27
C VAL A 24 1.68 -13.03 -10.31
N TYR A 25 2.01 -11.79 -10.67
CA TYR A 25 2.81 -10.90 -9.83
C TYR A 25 1.97 -10.04 -8.88
N GLY A 26 0.65 -10.19 -8.84
CA GLY A 26 -0.24 -9.35 -8.04
C GLY A 26 -0.32 -7.90 -8.54
N VAL A 27 0.09 -7.63 -9.78
CA VAL A 27 0.13 -6.28 -10.35
C VAL A 27 -1.17 -6.00 -11.12
N PRO A 28 -1.93 -4.95 -10.77
CA PRO A 28 -3.10 -4.55 -11.55
C PRO A 28 -2.73 -4.26 -13.03
N PRO A 29 -3.40 -4.89 -14.02
CA PRO A 29 -3.01 -4.79 -15.44
C PRO A 29 -2.93 -3.37 -15.99
N MET A 30 -3.78 -2.45 -15.49
CA MET A 30 -3.75 -1.06 -15.93
C MET A 30 -2.49 -0.30 -15.51
N LEU A 31 -1.80 -0.72 -14.44
CA LEU A 31 -0.55 -0.10 -14.00
C LEU A 31 0.63 -0.47 -14.91
N VAL A 32 0.52 -1.58 -15.65
CA VAL A 32 1.51 -2.06 -16.63
C VAL A 32 1.10 -1.77 -18.08
N GLY A 33 0.10 -0.90 -18.27
CA GLY A 33 -0.30 -0.41 -19.59
C GLY A 33 -1.12 -1.39 -20.43
N VAL A 34 -1.68 -2.45 -19.81
CA VAL A 34 -2.59 -3.35 -20.51
C VAL A 34 -3.92 -2.62 -20.75
N PRO A 35 -4.42 -2.55 -22.00
CA PRO A 35 -5.65 -1.85 -22.30
C PRO A 35 -6.87 -2.39 -21.53
N GLY A 36 -7.74 -1.49 -21.11
CA GLY A 36 -8.98 -1.74 -20.38
C GLY A 36 -9.63 -0.41 -19.96
N ASP A 37 -10.68 -0.49 -19.14
CA ASP A 37 -11.39 0.70 -18.65
C ASP A 37 -10.62 1.41 -17.52
N ALA A 38 -9.60 2.17 -17.90
CA ALA A 38 -8.78 2.96 -16.99
C ALA A 38 -9.34 4.38 -16.82
N THR A 39 -9.82 4.70 -15.62
CA THR A 39 -10.12 6.07 -15.17
C THR A 39 -9.11 6.50 -14.11
N PHE A 40 -9.02 7.80 -13.79
CA PHE A 40 -8.16 8.29 -12.71
C PHE A 40 -8.52 7.68 -11.34
N SER A 41 -9.81 7.48 -11.05
CA SER A 41 -10.27 6.84 -9.81
C SER A 41 -9.78 5.40 -9.73
N ASN A 42 -10.02 4.63 -10.80
CA ASN A 42 -9.57 3.24 -10.91
C ASN A 42 -8.05 3.15 -10.74
N TYR A 43 -7.28 4.06 -11.34
CA TYR A 43 -5.83 4.06 -11.26
C TYR A 43 -5.31 4.31 -9.83
N LYS A 44 -5.92 5.23 -9.08
CA LYS A 44 -5.56 5.51 -7.67
C LYS A 44 -5.84 4.28 -6.80
N GLU A 45 -7.00 3.63 -6.99
CA GLU A 45 -7.39 2.42 -6.27
C GLU A 45 -6.47 1.24 -6.60
N ALA A 46 -6.12 1.00 -7.87
CA ALA A 46 -5.16 -0.05 -8.21
C ALA A 46 -3.79 0.20 -7.60
N ARG A 47 -3.30 1.45 -7.59
CA ARG A 47 -2.03 1.75 -6.94
C ARG A 47 -2.10 1.45 -5.45
N TYR A 48 -3.21 1.77 -4.80
CA TYR A 48 -3.45 1.42 -3.41
C TYR A 48 -3.43 -0.11 -3.19
N HIS A 49 -4.18 -0.87 -3.97
CA HIS A 49 -4.22 -2.34 -3.90
C HIS A 49 -2.86 -2.98 -4.17
N LEU A 50 -2.11 -2.49 -5.16
CA LEU A 50 -0.75 -2.98 -5.41
C LEU A 50 0.13 -2.84 -4.16
N TRP A 51 0.04 -1.72 -3.46
CA TRP A 51 0.80 -1.51 -2.22
C TRP A 51 0.31 -2.42 -1.09
N GLU A 52 -0.99 -2.44 -0.84
CA GLU A 52 -1.58 -3.17 0.30
C GLU A 52 -1.50 -4.70 0.14
N ASP A 53 -1.86 -5.22 -1.03
CA ASP A 53 -2.08 -6.64 -1.24
C ASP A 53 -0.83 -7.36 -1.79
N THR A 54 0.17 -6.61 -2.29
CA THR A 54 1.39 -7.19 -2.90
C THR A 54 2.66 -6.63 -2.27
N ILE A 55 2.94 -5.34 -2.42
CA ILE A 55 4.25 -4.79 -2.04
C ILE A 55 4.50 -4.90 -0.53
N LEU A 56 3.55 -4.50 0.31
CA LEU A 56 3.70 -4.56 1.77
C LEU A 56 3.92 -6.00 2.28
N PRO A 57 3.13 -7.02 1.87
CA PRO A 57 3.41 -8.41 2.21
C PRO A 57 4.82 -8.88 1.84
N TYR A 58 5.32 -8.53 0.65
CA TYR A 58 6.70 -8.87 0.27
C TYR A 58 7.74 -8.10 1.10
N LEU A 59 7.50 -6.83 1.40
CA LEU A 59 8.37 -6.04 2.27
C LEU A 59 8.41 -6.61 3.69
N GLU A 60 7.32 -7.14 4.22
CA GLU A 60 7.30 -7.81 5.53
C GLU A 60 8.18 -9.05 5.55
N ILE A 61 8.14 -9.87 4.49
CA ILE A 61 9.03 -11.04 4.34
C ILE A 61 10.48 -10.58 4.30
N ILE A 62 10.82 -9.63 3.41
CA ILE A 62 12.19 -9.12 3.27
C ILE A 62 12.69 -8.49 4.57
N LYS A 63 11.85 -7.67 5.22
CA LYS A 63 12.15 -7.07 6.52
C LYS A 63 12.41 -8.13 7.57
N GLY A 64 11.61 -9.20 7.62
CA GLY A 64 11.79 -10.31 8.55
C GLY A 64 13.14 -11.01 8.35
N GLU A 65 13.45 -11.38 7.11
CA GLU A 65 14.73 -12.03 6.77
C GLU A 65 15.92 -11.12 7.07
N LEU A 66 15.83 -9.83 6.74
CA LEU A 66 16.87 -8.85 7.05
C LEU A 66 17.05 -8.67 8.55
N ASN A 67 15.97 -8.65 9.34
CA ASN A 67 16.08 -8.60 10.79
C ASN A 67 16.74 -9.86 11.34
N GLN A 68 16.32 -11.04 10.90
CA GLN A 68 16.89 -12.29 11.38
C GLN A 68 18.39 -12.43 11.03
N TRP A 69 18.79 -11.96 9.85
CA TRP A 69 20.16 -12.11 9.36
C TRP A 69 21.09 -10.95 9.75
N LEU A 70 20.66 -9.71 9.60
CA LEU A 70 21.55 -8.53 9.68
C LEU A 70 21.63 -7.94 11.08
N THR A 71 20.52 -7.79 11.81
CA THR A 71 20.52 -7.07 13.09
C THR A 71 21.38 -7.71 14.17
N PRO A 72 21.54 -9.06 14.26
CA PRO A 72 22.42 -9.67 15.26
C PRO A 72 23.89 -9.24 15.15
N PHE A 73 24.34 -8.76 14.00
CA PHE A 73 25.70 -8.24 13.84
C PHE A 73 25.92 -6.86 14.49
N PHE A 74 24.85 -6.15 14.86
CA PHE A 74 24.89 -4.78 15.38
C PHE A 74 24.32 -4.64 16.80
N GLY A 75 23.73 -5.71 17.35
CA GLY A 75 23.21 -5.75 18.72
C GLY A 75 21.87 -6.48 18.81
N ASP A 76 21.50 -6.88 20.03
CA ASP A 76 20.32 -7.74 20.26
C ASP A 76 18.98 -6.98 20.27
N ASP A 77 19.00 -5.66 20.31
CA ASP A 77 17.81 -4.79 20.49
C ASP A 77 17.53 -3.89 19.26
N LEU A 78 18.04 -4.28 18.09
CA LEU A 78 17.83 -3.55 16.85
C LEU A 78 16.75 -4.20 15.98
N ASN A 79 15.82 -3.38 15.52
CA ASN A 79 14.78 -3.79 14.58
C ASN A 79 14.77 -2.86 13.35
N LEU A 80 15.11 -3.42 12.19
CA LEU A 80 15.00 -2.76 10.90
C LEU A 80 13.53 -2.68 10.49
N THR A 81 13.10 -1.48 10.09
CA THR A 81 11.75 -1.23 9.58
C THR A 81 11.80 -0.28 8.39
N TYR A 82 10.67 -0.13 7.71
CA TYR A 82 10.48 0.82 6.62
C TYR A 82 9.38 1.82 6.98
N ASP A 83 9.48 3.02 6.42
CA ASP A 83 8.53 4.11 6.68
C ASP A 83 7.29 3.98 5.79
N VAL A 84 6.23 3.39 6.34
CA VAL A 84 4.93 3.26 5.69
C VAL A 84 4.24 4.62 5.49
N GLU A 85 4.49 5.59 6.37
CA GLU A 85 3.85 6.90 6.31
C GLU A 85 4.35 7.73 5.12
N SER A 86 5.57 7.49 4.68
CA SER A 86 6.11 8.12 3.48
C SER A 86 5.42 7.70 2.18
N ILE A 87 4.63 6.62 2.17
CA ILE A 87 4.05 6.02 0.96
C ILE A 87 2.77 6.79 0.54
N PRO A 88 2.78 7.52 -0.59
CA PRO A 88 1.62 8.34 -0.97
C PRO A 88 0.38 7.52 -1.35
N ALA A 89 0.58 6.31 -1.87
CA ALA A 89 -0.51 5.41 -2.25
C ALA A 89 -1.39 5.02 -1.07
N LEU A 90 -0.83 5.00 0.15
CA LEU A 90 -1.53 4.62 1.37
C LEU A 90 -2.19 5.80 2.11
N ALA A 91 -2.10 7.02 1.56
CA ALA A 91 -2.77 8.20 2.11
C ALA A 91 -4.28 8.00 2.38
N PRO A 92 -5.08 7.42 1.45
CA PRO A 92 -6.52 7.27 1.67
C PRO A 92 -6.87 6.42 2.91
N LYS A 93 -6.12 5.35 3.17
CA LYS A 93 -6.32 4.51 4.36
C LYS A 93 -6.00 5.27 5.65
N ARG A 94 -4.96 6.12 5.62
CA ARG A 94 -4.59 6.99 6.75
C ARG A 94 -5.64 8.04 7.03
N ASP A 95 -6.17 8.68 5.99
CA ASP A 95 -7.23 9.69 6.14
C ASP A 95 -8.47 9.09 6.85
N VAL A 96 -8.87 7.87 6.45
CA VAL A 96 -9.97 7.14 7.11
C VAL A 96 -9.66 6.82 8.58
N LEU A 97 -8.41 6.45 8.90
CA LEU A 97 -7.99 6.19 10.27
C LEU A 97 -8.00 7.47 11.11
N TRP A 98 -7.47 8.57 10.56
CA TRP A 98 -7.41 9.87 11.21
C TRP A 98 -8.81 10.41 11.50
N GLU A 99 -9.74 10.32 10.55
CA GLU A 99 -11.13 10.69 10.80
C GLU A 99 -11.76 9.89 11.94
N LYS A 100 -11.49 8.58 12.01
CA LYS A 100 -12.00 7.72 13.10
C LYS A 100 -11.42 8.13 14.46
N ILE A 101 -10.13 8.43 14.51
CA ILE A 101 -9.44 8.88 15.73
C ILE A 101 -9.96 10.25 16.15
N GLU A 102 -10.14 11.17 15.21
CA GLU A 102 -10.68 12.51 15.48
C GLU A 102 -12.09 12.42 16.08
N LYS A 103 -12.96 11.60 15.48
CA LYS A 103 -14.36 11.40 15.92
C LYS A 103 -14.51 10.59 17.22
N ALA A 104 -13.47 9.90 17.68
CA ALA A 104 -13.50 9.14 18.93
C ALA A 104 -13.55 10.08 20.16
N SER A 105 -14.73 10.32 20.70
CA SER A 105 -14.93 11.18 21.88
C SER A 105 -14.45 10.56 23.20
N PHE A 106 -14.26 9.24 23.22
CA PHE A 106 -13.82 8.51 24.41
C PHE A 106 -12.31 8.54 24.65
N LEU A 107 -11.53 8.99 23.65
CA LEU A 107 -10.07 9.05 23.73
C LEU A 107 -9.59 10.43 24.19
N THR A 108 -8.61 10.45 25.09
CA THR A 108 -7.88 11.68 25.47
C THR A 108 -7.00 12.18 24.33
N ILE A 109 -6.53 13.43 24.41
CA ILE A 109 -5.66 14.01 23.39
C ILE A 109 -4.36 13.19 23.27
N ASN A 110 -3.79 12.78 24.41
CA ASN A 110 -2.58 11.96 24.43
C ASN A 110 -2.81 10.54 23.90
N GLU A 111 -3.96 9.92 24.18
CA GLU A 111 -4.33 8.62 23.58
C GLU A 111 -4.46 8.73 22.06
N LYS A 112 -5.08 9.80 21.55
CA LYS A 112 -5.15 10.06 20.11
C LYS A 112 -3.76 10.26 19.50
N ARG A 113 -2.89 11.06 20.13
CA ARG A 113 -1.51 11.32 19.67
C ARG A 113 -0.65 10.07 19.65
N ALA A 114 -0.78 9.21 20.66
CA ALA A 114 -0.08 7.93 20.70
C ALA A 114 -0.47 7.01 19.54
N LEU A 115 -1.75 6.96 19.16
CA LEU A 115 -2.24 6.17 18.02
C LEU A 115 -1.70 6.63 16.66
N ILE A 116 -1.31 7.91 16.54
CA ILE A 116 -0.72 8.50 15.33
C ILE A 116 0.79 8.73 15.45
N GLY A 117 1.45 8.16 16.48
CA GLY A 117 2.91 8.21 16.63
C GLY A 117 3.49 9.56 17.11
N TYR A 118 2.66 10.48 17.60
CA TYR A 118 3.13 11.76 18.14
C TYR A 118 3.43 11.68 19.65
N PRO A 119 4.43 12.44 20.15
CA PRO A 119 4.74 12.49 21.57
C PRO A 119 3.59 13.14 22.36
N PRO A 120 3.38 12.74 23.63
CA PRO A 120 2.36 13.31 24.50
C PRO A 120 2.64 14.80 24.78
N ILE A 121 1.60 15.53 25.14
CA ILE A 121 1.68 16.94 25.55
C ILE A 121 1.24 17.11 27.00
N PRO A 122 1.74 18.14 27.72
CA PRO A 122 1.23 18.48 29.05
C PRO A 122 -0.29 18.70 29.01
N ASP A 123 -0.99 18.22 30.04
CA ASP A 123 -2.45 18.30 30.20
C ASP A 123 -3.31 17.56 29.14
N GLY A 124 -2.68 16.77 28.26
CA GLY A 124 -3.38 16.01 27.21
C GLY A 124 -4.15 14.76 27.68
N ASP A 125 -4.04 14.39 28.95
CA ASP A 125 -4.73 13.22 29.56
C ASP A 125 -6.10 13.57 30.14
N ARG A 126 -6.50 14.85 30.13
CA ARG A 126 -7.80 15.28 30.63
C ARG A 126 -8.89 14.88 29.64
N ARG A 127 -9.90 14.14 30.12
CA ARG A 127 -11.15 13.91 29.39
C ARG A 127 -12.00 15.19 29.51
N ASN A 128 -12.45 15.72 28.38
CA ASN A 128 -13.48 16.76 28.37
C ASN A 128 -14.80 16.21 28.93
#